data_AF-A0A4D4N7S5-F1
#
_entry.id   AF-A0A4D4N7S5-F1
#
_cell.length_a   1.000
_cell.length_b   1.000
_cell.length_c   1.000
_cell.angle_alpha   90.00
_cell.angle_beta   90.00
_cell.angle_gamma   90.00
#
_symmetry.space_group_name_H-M   'P 1'
#
loop_
_entity.id
_entity.type
_entity.pdbx_description
1 polymer ?
#
loop_
_entity_poly.entity_id
_entity_poly.type
_entity_poly.pdbx_seq_one_letter_code
_entity_poly.pdbx_strand_id
1 'polypeptide(L)'
;MHGDFSNITFSPDRSYSTVFDLQGRVGLDANRNEQTAILLHYLRTAMADLVGPYAGPATSLGFEISDIGTGGFSIGAGRYYVDGILVENPAKVTYAEQPHAYIDLDDADRLPSGSYVVYLKVWERHVTEVEDPSLHEPALGLHQPDSASRAQVVWQVRALPLKSRQNPVHRIAAEHAPDRGTGVLDVRTSRDDSSADDPCTASPDASYTGENQLYRVEIRRGGTAADGATFAWSRDNGSVIHPVRPLGGTKMRLTSPARDRHTALEPGHWVEVVDDAISLRRDLGLPAGAPPLHRIDDIDPDTLTVILATTPTHPSPRPPPLPPPLGPHPLDTDSGGAIPITEGPWIPLEHGIEIHFQPPRHGSRPTSTAAATTGPSPPAGLSARPSGRIRVGVGRMGCGITWRRWRWWRGAR
;
A
#
# COMPACT_ATOMS: atom_id res chain seq x y z
N MET A 1 3.59 0.67 -2.84
CA MET A 1 3.82 2.06 -2.37
C MET A 1 3.49 2.69 -3.68
N HIS A 2 2.22 3.03 -3.92
CA HIS A 2 1.62 3.04 -5.27
C HIS A 2 2.48 3.91 -6.23
N GLY A 3 3.49 3.32 -6.87
CA GLY A 3 4.79 3.95 -7.16
C GLY A 3 5.88 2.90 -7.39
N ASP A 4 6.66 2.96 -8.47
CA ASP A 4 7.52 1.84 -8.81
C ASP A 4 8.89 1.91 -8.10
N PHE A 5 9.41 0.75 -7.72
CA PHE A 5 10.69 0.61 -7.03
C PHE A 5 11.36 -0.67 -7.51
N SER A 6 12.68 -0.60 -7.69
CA SER A 6 13.53 -1.78 -7.68
C SER A 6 13.40 -2.55 -6.37
N ASN A 7 13.92 -3.77 -6.39
CA ASN A 7 13.85 -4.69 -5.26
C ASN A 7 14.42 -4.08 -3.96
N ILE A 8 13.79 -4.39 -2.83
CA ILE A 8 14.27 -4.04 -1.50
C ILE A 8 14.75 -5.34 -0.87
N THR A 9 16.03 -5.64 -1.09
CA THR A 9 16.70 -6.90 -0.75
C THR A 9 17.01 -7.08 0.74
N PHE A 10 16.81 -6.03 1.55
CA PHE A 10 17.03 -6.04 2.98
C PHE A 10 16.26 -7.17 3.69
N SER A 11 17.00 -8.04 4.38
CA SER A 11 16.46 -9.14 5.18
C SER A 11 17.19 -9.18 6.53
N PRO A 12 16.51 -9.00 7.68
CA PRO A 12 17.16 -8.80 8.98
C PRO A 12 17.92 -10.04 9.48
N ASP A 13 17.48 -11.24 9.08
CA ASP A 13 18.15 -12.52 9.33
C ASP A 13 19.60 -12.56 8.77
N ARG A 14 19.85 -11.87 7.65
CA ARG A 14 21.18 -11.81 7.03
C ARG A 14 22.18 -10.94 7.80
N SER A 15 21.71 -10.14 8.76
CA SER A 15 22.54 -9.33 9.66
C SER A 15 23.52 -8.37 8.95
N TYR A 16 23.21 -7.92 7.73
CA TYR A 16 24.02 -6.94 7.00
C TYR A 16 23.93 -5.56 7.67
N SER A 17 25.09 -4.95 7.95
CA SER A 17 25.19 -3.64 8.60
C SER A 17 25.37 -2.46 7.63
N THR A 18 25.81 -2.72 6.39
CA THR A 18 25.95 -1.72 5.33
C THR A 18 26.02 -2.38 3.95
N VAL A 19 25.70 -1.63 2.90
CA VAL A 19 25.97 -1.93 1.50
C VAL A 19 27.22 -1.15 1.07
N PHE A 20 28.06 -1.74 0.20
CA PHE A 20 29.19 -1.08 -0.42
C PHE A 20 29.04 -1.07 -1.94
N ASP A 21 29.01 0.11 -2.56
CA ASP A 21 29.14 0.23 -4.01
C ASP A 21 30.59 -0.11 -4.42
N LEU A 22 30.73 -1.01 -5.39
CA LEU A 22 32.03 -1.53 -5.82
C LEU A 22 32.64 -0.66 -6.92
N GLN A 23 33.93 -0.31 -6.77
CA GLN A 23 34.64 0.55 -7.72
C GLN A 23 34.53 0.03 -9.16
N GLY A 24 34.17 0.91 -10.09
CA GLY A 24 34.03 0.58 -11.51
C GLY A 24 32.80 -0.24 -11.89
N ARG A 25 31.84 -0.46 -10.98
CA ARG A 25 30.57 -1.15 -11.26
C ARG A 25 29.39 -0.19 -11.34
N VAL A 26 28.31 -0.63 -11.98
CA VAL A 26 27.04 0.09 -12.04
C VAL A 26 26.39 0.12 -10.65
N GLY A 27 26.11 1.31 -10.13
CA GLY A 27 25.34 1.48 -8.90
C GLY A 27 23.83 1.33 -9.18
N LEU A 28 23.13 0.61 -8.32
CA LEU A 28 21.68 0.39 -8.41
C LEU A 28 20.94 1.19 -7.34
N ASP A 29 19.71 1.64 -7.63
CA ASP A 29 18.84 2.26 -6.61
C ASP A 29 18.45 1.25 -5.52
N ALA A 30 18.31 -0.04 -5.88
CA ALA A 30 18.15 -1.16 -4.96
C ALA A 30 19.21 -1.15 -3.83
N ASN A 31 20.48 -0.89 -4.13
CA ASN A 31 21.56 -0.79 -3.14
C ASN A 31 21.29 0.32 -2.11
N ARG A 32 20.78 1.46 -2.58
CA ARG A 32 20.46 2.65 -1.75
C ARG A 32 19.21 2.40 -0.91
N ASN A 33 18.22 1.72 -1.48
CA ASN A 33 17.00 1.30 -0.79
C ASN A 33 17.32 0.29 0.32
N GLU A 34 18.19 -0.70 0.05
CA GLU A 34 18.67 -1.65 1.06
C GLU A 34 19.52 -0.97 2.14
N GLN A 35 20.49 -0.12 1.78
CA GLN A 35 21.27 0.66 2.75
C GLN A 35 20.38 1.49 3.68
N THR A 36 19.36 2.13 3.13
CA THR A 36 18.39 2.93 3.90
C THR A 36 17.52 2.03 4.79
N ALA A 37 17.10 0.87 4.31
CA ALA A 37 16.34 -0.11 5.09
C ALA A 37 17.16 -0.71 6.24
N ILE A 38 18.45 -1.00 6.03
CA ILE A 38 19.41 -1.44 7.05
C ILE A 38 19.63 -0.36 8.11
N LEU A 39 20.00 0.85 7.69
CA LEU A 39 20.25 1.97 8.60
C LEU A 39 19.01 2.28 9.42
N LEU A 40 17.84 2.32 8.76
CA LEU A 40 16.57 2.41 9.46
C LEU A 40 16.46 1.24 10.45
N HIS A 41 16.57 -0.03 10.05
CA HIS A 41 16.43 -1.18 10.96
C HIS A 41 17.31 -1.12 12.23
N TYR A 42 18.56 -0.65 12.15
CA TYR A 42 19.43 -0.56 13.33
C TYR A 42 19.15 0.64 14.23
N LEU A 43 18.98 1.85 13.66
CA LEU A 43 18.41 3.01 14.39
C LEU A 43 17.05 2.67 15.00
N ARG A 44 16.37 1.70 14.37
CA ARG A 44 15.10 1.17 14.77
C ARG A 44 15.20 0.29 16.01
N THR A 45 15.78 -0.90 15.92
CA THR A 45 15.81 -1.83 17.06
C THR A 45 16.46 -1.18 18.29
N ALA A 46 17.55 -0.45 18.11
CA ALA A 46 18.29 0.20 19.21
C ALA A 46 17.48 1.23 20.02
N MET A 47 16.59 2.03 19.41
CA MET A 47 15.82 3.05 20.16
C MET A 47 14.93 2.40 21.21
N ALA A 48 14.05 1.47 20.79
CA ALA A 48 13.08 0.86 21.69
C ALA A 48 13.61 -0.36 22.46
N ASP A 49 14.79 -0.91 22.13
CA ASP A 49 15.55 -1.73 23.08
C ASP A 49 16.01 -0.89 24.30
N LEU A 50 16.33 0.39 24.10
CA LEU A 50 16.77 1.31 25.16
C LEU A 50 15.62 1.94 25.95
N VAL A 51 14.50 2.30 25.30
CA VAL A 51 13.36 2.99 25.95
C VAL A 51 12.09 2.15 26.12
N GLY A 52 12.09 0.90 25.63
CA GLY A 52 10.91 0.05 25.55
C GLY A 52 10.05 0.31 24.29
N PRO A 53 9.09 -0.57 23.98
CA PRO A 53 8.28 -0.48 22.75
C PRO A 53 7.35 0.75 22.71
N TYR A 54 6.97 1.30 23.86
CA TYR A 54 6.07 2.45 23.97
C TYR A 54 6.68 3.47 24.95
N ALA A 55 7.06 4.64 24.44
CA ALA A 55 7.77 5.65 25.23
C ALA A 55 7.47 7.08 24.79
N GLY A 56 7.90 8.06 25.58
CA GLY A 56 7.92 9.46 25.19
C GLY A 56 8.94 10.26 26.02
N PRO A 57 9.53 11.34 25.48
CA PRO A 57 10.52 12.13 26.18
C PRO A 57 9.87 12.92 27.32
N ALA A 58 10.39 12.81 28.55
CA ALA A 58 9.74 13.37 29.75
C ALA A 58 9.41 14.87 29.69
N THR A 59 10.16 15.66 28.93
CA THR A 59 9.95 17.12 28.75
C THR A 59 9.04 17.48 27.57
N SER A 60 8.59 16.51 26.77
CA SER A 60 7.77 16.73 25.57
C SER A 60 6.91 15.50 25.24
N LEU A 61 6.41 14.81 26.26
CA LEU A 61 5.52 13.66 26.15
C LEU A 61 4.19 14.11 25.53
N GLY A 62 3.92 13.66 24.30
CA GLY A 62 2.68 13.99 23.59
C GLY A 62 1.58 12.95 23.79
N PHE A 63 0.46 13.16 23.10
CA PHE A 63 -0.66 12.21 22.98
C PHE A 63 -1.40 11.90 24.29
N GLU A 64 -1.24 12.76 25.30
CA GLU A 64 -2.10 12.77 26.49
C GLU A 64 -3.57 13.01 26.09
N ILE A 65 -4.47 12.20 26.64
CA ILE A 65 -5.91 12.29 26.38
C ILE A 65 -6.56 13.18 27.45
N SER A 66 -7.21 14.25 27.00
CA SER A 66 -7.79 15.31 27.85
C SER A 66 -9.20 15.69 27.38
N ASP A 67 -9.90 16.55 28.14
CA ASP A 67 -11.20 17.14 27.78
C ASP A 67 -12.30 16.14 27.36
N ILE A 68 -12.36 14.98 28.03
CA ILE A 68 -13.29 13.89 27.68
C ILE A 68 -14.75 14.32 27.90
N GLY A 69 -15.55 14.32 26.84
CA GLY A 69 -16.96 14.69 26.84
C GLY A 69 -17.77 14.00 25.73
N THR A 70 -19.01 14.44 25.53
CA THR A 70 -19.94 13.83 24.56
C THR A 70 -19.55 14.05 23.10
N GLY A 71 -18.80 15.12 22.78
CA GLY A 71 -18.20 15.37 21.47
C GLY A 71 -16.84 14.70 21.25
N GLY A 72 -16.35 13.91 22.22
CA GLY A 72 -15.06 13.22 22.14
C GLY A 72 -14.03 13.72 23.14
N PHE A 73 -12.77 13.80 22.72
CA PHE A 73 -11.64 14.14 23.59
C PHE A 73 -10.54 14.88 22.80
N SER A 74 -9.64 15.52 23.55
CA SER A 74 -8.48 16.24 23.05
C SER A 74 -7.21 15.39 23.16
N ILE A 75 -6.27 15.59 22.23
CA ILE A 75 -5.00 14.86 22.09
C ILE A 75 -3.85 15.86 22.24
N GLY A 76 -2.99 15.64 23.24
CA GLY A 76 -1.89 16.54 23.59
C GLY A 76 -0.79 16.66 22.53
N ALA A 77 -0.24 17.86 22.39
CA ALA A 77 0.95 18.13 21.57
C ALA A 77 2.20 17.47 22.18
N GLY A 78 3.18 17.10 21.35
CA GLY A 78 4.46 16.56 21.79
C GLY A 78 4.95 15.40 20.94
N ARG A 79 5.66 14.47 21.58
CA ARG A 79 6.36 13.35 20.95
C ARG A 79 5.99 12.02 21.60
N TYR A 80 5.94 10.97 20.80
CA TYR A 80 5.78 9.60 21.28
C TYR A 80 6.53 8.62 20.38
N TYR A 81 6.84 7.45 20.91
CA TYR A 81 7.69 6.42 20.34
C TYR A 81 6.88 5.10 20.35
N VAL A 82 6.28 4.68 19.22
CA VAL A 82 5.38 3.49 19.12
C VAL A 82 6.01 2.37 18.31
N ASP A 83 6.25 1.21 18.95
CA ASP A 83 7.41 0.38 18.60
C ASP A 83 8.64 1.30 18.43
N GLY A 84 8.77 2.32 19.26
CA GLY A 84 9.68 3.44 19.05
C GLY A 84 9.71 4.14 17.68
N ILE A 85 8.74 3.96 16.77
CA ILE A 85 8.53 4.91 15.67
C ILE A 85 8.29 6.30 16.28
N LEU A 86 9.13 7.31 16.01
CA LEU A 86 8.84 8.67 16.44
C LEU A 86 7.59 9.15 15.72
N VAL A 87 6.66 9.62 16.54
CA VAL A 87 5.50 10.39 16.17
C VAL A 87 5.66 11.78 16.77
N GLU A 88 5.45 12.83 15.98
CA GLU A 88 5.30 14.19 16.48
C GLU A 88 3.85 14.66 16.25
N ASN A 89 3.22 15.20 17.30
CA ASN A 89 1.98 15.97 17.20
C ASN A 89 2.32 17.45 17.49
N PRO A 90 2.28 18.36 16.51
CA PRO A 90 2.80 19.72 16.67
C PRO A 90 1.91 20.63 17.54
N ALA A 91 0.62 20.32 17.70
CA ALA A 91 -0.35 21.13 18.42
C ALA A 91 -1.40 20.25 19.13
N LYS A 92 -2.14 20.81 20.10
CA LYS A 92 -3.30 20.11 20.68
C LYS A 92 -4.42 20.09 19.64
N VAL A 93 -5.00 18.91 19.38
CA VAL A 93 -6.09 18.71 18.42
C VAL A 93 -7.22 17.91 19.05
N THR A 94 -8.47 18.07 18.60
CA THR A 94 -9.55 17.14 18.98
C THR A 94 -9.42 15.81 18.25
N TYR A 95 -10.18 14.80 18.69
CA TYR A 95 -10.29 13.50 18.02
C TYR A 95 -10.77 13.60 16.55
N ALA A 96 -11.54 14.62 16.18
CA ALA A 96 -11.99 14.83 14.81
C ALA A 96 -10.92 15.49 13.92
N GLU A 97 -10.22 16.50 14.45
CA GLU A 97 -9.25 17.33 13.73
C GLU A 97 -7.87 16.67 13.55
N GLN A 98 -7.77 15.35 13.79
CA GLN A 98 -6.52 14.62 13.69
C GLN A 98 -5.97 14.65 12.24
N PRO A 99 -4.68 14.95 12.04
CA PRO A 99 -4.11 15.05 10.71
C PRO A 99 -4.14 13.69 10.00
N HIS A 100 -4.68 13.67 8.78
CA HIS A 100 -4.84 12.45 7.96
C HIS A 100 -5.85 11.42 8.48
N ALA A 101 -6.77 11.86 9.35
CA ALA A 101 -7.84 11.03 9.88
C ALA A 101 -8.99 10.85 8.89
N TYR A 102 -9.45 11.98 8.33
CA TYR A 102 -10.72 12.08 7.60
C TYR A 102 -11.86 11.39 8.36
N ILE A 103 -11.95 11.67 9.67
CA ILE A 103 -12.90 11.09 10.62
C ILE A 103 -14.28 11.69 10.40
N ASP A 104 -15.29 10.82 10.27
CA ASP A 104 -16.70 11.18 10.21
C ASP A 104 -17.38 10.80 11.53
N LEU A 105 -17.68 11.79 12.37
CA LEU A 105 -18.33 11.56 13.68
C LEU A 105 -19.84 11.39 13.62
N ASP A 106 -20.47 11.75 12.50
CA ASP A 106 -21.91 11.63 12.31
C ASP A 106 -22.29 10.22 11.82
N ASP A 107 -21.38 9.56 11.08
CA ASP A 107 -21.48 8.15 10.66
C ASP A 107 -20.33 7.26 11.22
N ALA A 108 -19.39 6.82 10.36
CA ALA A 108 -18.61 5.60 10.57
C ALA A 108 -17.50 5.66 11.66
N ASP A 109 -17.06 6.84 12.10
CA ASP A 109 -16.03 7.01 13.15
C ASP A 109 -16.59 7.55 14.47
N ARG A 110 -17.92 7.64 14.58
CA ARG A 110 -18.62 8.03 15.80
C ARG A 110 -18.11 7.25 17.01
N LEU A 111 -17.75 7.98 18.06
CA LEU A 111 -17.15 7.39 19.26
C LEU A 111 -18.11 6.41 19.96
N PRO A 112 -17.61 5.27 20.48
CA PRO A 112 -18.47 4.27 21.10
C PRO A 112 -19.16 4.76 22.38
N SER A 113 -20.45 4.48 22.51
CA SER A 113 -21.20 4.74 23.74
C SER A 113 -20.69 3.89 24.92
N GLY A 114 -20.49 4.54 26.07
CA GLY A 114 -20.04 3.87 27.30
C GLY A 114 -18.51 3.76 27.38
N SER A 115 -18.01 2.64 27.93
CA SER A 115 -16.56 2.43 28.09
C SER A 115 -15.89 2.01 26.79
N TYR A 116 -14.82 2.70 26.43
CA TYR A 116 -13.92 2.34 25.33
C TYR A 116 -12.45 2.42 25.75
N VAL A 117 -11.58 1.72 25.02
CA VAL A 117 -10.14 1.90 25.11
C VAL A 117 -9.67 2.83 23.99
N VAL A 118 -8.82 3.81 24.34
CA VAL A 118 -8.15 4.69 23.38
C VAL A 118 -6.74 4.15 23.11
N TYR A 119 -6.31 4.14 21.85
CA TYR A 119 -5.00 3.66 21.44
C TYR A 119 -4.42 4.49 20.27
N LEU A 120 -3.10 4.49 20.14
CA LEU A 120 -2.36 5.22 19.11
C LEU A 120 -1.90 4.24 18.01
N LYS A 121 -2.56 4.26 16.84
CA LYS A 121 -2.13 3.55 15.63
C LYS A 121 -1.09 4.37 14.90
N VAL A 122 0.03 3.75 14.49
CA VAL A 122 1.18 4.43 13.87
C VAL A 122 1.68 3.62 12.67
N TRP A 123 1.91 4.28 11.53
CA TRP A 123 2.33 3.58 10.31
C TRP A 123 3.05 4.47 9.29
N GLU A 124 3.99 3.91 8.54
CA GLU A 124 4.67 4.58 7.41
C GLU A 124 3.92 4.38 6.09
N ARG A 125 4.15 5.27 5.10
CA ARG A 125 3.46 5.20 3.80
C ARG A 125 4.35 5.40 2.49
N HIS A 126 3.81 5.68 1.25
CA HIS A 126 4.32 6.22 -0.07
C HIS A 126 3.81 7.63 -0.63
N VAL A 127 4.46 8.81 -0.54
CA VAL A 127 3.90 10.02 -1.23
C VAL A 127 4.35 10.02 -2.68
N THR A 128 3.41 10.33 -3.56
CA THR A 128 3.66 10.78 -4.93
C THR A 128 3.68 12.30 -5.04
N GLU A 129 4.26 12.88 -6.10
CA GLU A 129 4.14 14.32 -6.36
C GLU A 129 2.67 14.77 -6.60
N VAL A 130 1.75 13.82 -6.85
CA VAL A 130 0.32 14.05 -6.99
C VAL A 130 -0.36 14.37 -5.64
N GLU A 131 0.07 13.71 -4.56
CA GLU A 131 -0.43 13.95 -3.21
C GLU A 131 0.23 15.17 -2.55
N ASP A 132 1.53 15.37 -2.79
CA ASP A 132 2.32 16.50 -2.33
C ASP A 132 3.18 17.08 -3.48
N PRO A 133 2.69 18.14 -4.17
CA PRO A 133 3.42 18.78 -5.26
C PRO A 133 4.73 19.47 -4.86
N SER A 134 5.06 19.62 -3.57
CA SER A 134 6.36 20.17 -3.14
C SER A 134 7.52 19.17 -3.35
N LEU A 135 7.19 17.93 -3.70
CA LEU A 135 8.16 16.85 -3.94
C LEU A 135 8.71 16.86 -5.37
N HIS A 136 8.05 17.59 -6.28
CA HIS A 136 8.49 17.84 -7.65
C HIS A 136 9.81 18.64 -7.67
N GLU A 137 10.68 18.38 -8.65
CA GLU A 137 11.90 19.18 -8.91
C GLU A 137 11.67 20.06 -10.15
N PRO A 138 11.44 21.38 -9.99
CA PRO A 138 11.11 22.27 -11.11
C PRO A 138 12.15 22.29 -12.24
N ALA A 139 13.42 21.98 -11.94
CA ALA A 139 14.47 21.91 -12.96
C ALA A 139 14.31 20.74 -13.95
N LEU A 140 13.48 19.73 -13.65
CA LEU A 140 13.20 18.61 -14.56
C LEU A 140 12.07 18.89 -15.56
N GLY A 141 11.40 20.04 -15.44
CA GLY A 141 10.53 20.60 -16.47
C GLY A 141 9.12 20.00 -16.58
N LEU A 142 8.40 20.49 -17.60
CA LEU A 142 6.94 20.33 -17.77
C LEU A 142 6.44 18.90 -17.97
N HIS A 143 7.33 17.93 -18.23
CA HIS A 143 6.98 16.51 -18.38
C HIS A 143 6.96 15.73 -17.05
N GLN A 144 7.25 16.41 -15.93
CA GLN A 144 7.05 15.92 -14.57
C GLN A 144 7.57 14.49 -14.29
N PRO A 145 8.86 14.16 -14.54
CA PRO A 145 9.38 12.85 -14.21
C PRO A 145 9.50 12.64 -12.69
N ASP A 146 8.87 11.58 -12.16
CA ASP A 146 9.03 11.16 -10.75
C ASP A 146 10.50 10.82 -10.47
N SER A 147 11.21 11.72 -9.78
CA SER A 147 12.62 11.53 -9.44
C SER A 147 12.81 10.60 -8.23
N ALA A 148 11.97 10.75 -7.22
CA ALA A 148 11.87 9.86 -6.07
C ALA A 148 10.55 10.11 -5.32
N SER A 149 9.80 9.06 -5.03
CA SER A 149 8.76 9.14 -4.01
C SER A 149 9.38 9.27 -2.61
N ARG A 150 8.59 9.80 -1.68
CA ARG A 150 8.96 10.22 -0.30
C ARG A 150 8.14 9.37 0.87
N ALA A 151 8.61 8.45 2.97
CA ALA A 151 8.20 7.42 4.02
C ALA A 151 7.87 8.01 5.40
N GLN A 152 6.95 8.97 5.46
CA GLN A 152 6.48 9.51 6.73
C GLN A 152 5.55 8.56 7.47
N VAL A 153 5.70 8.69 8.78
CA VAL A 153 4.82 8.22 9.84
C VAL A 153 3.53 9.03 9.84
N VAL A 154 2.39 8.39 9.59
CA VAL A 154 1.11 8.85 10.11
C VAL A 154 0.93 8.31 11.52
N TRP A 155 0.04 8.99 12.24
CA TRP A 155 -0.57 8.49 13.44
C TRP A 155 -2.07 8.74 13.41
N GLN A 156 -2.82 7.92 14.12
CA GLN A 156 -4.21 8.16 14.50
C GLN A 156 -4.46 7.61 15.88
N VAL A 157 -4.99 8.45 16.77
CA VAL A 157 -5.66 8.03 17.99
C VAL A 157 -7.03 7.50 17.61
N ARG A 158 -7.37 6.31 18.11
CA ARG A 158 -8.60 5.57 17.77
C ARG A 158 -9.24 5.04 19.06
N ALA A 159 -10.56 4.89 19.06
CA ALA A 159 -11.31 4.27 20.16
C ALA A 159 -11.86 2.89 19.77
N LEU A 160 -11.88 1.94 20.72
CA LEU A 160 -12.56 0.64 20.58
C LEU A 160 -13.51 0.39 21.74
N PRO A 161 -14.76 -0.08 21.50
CA PRO A 161 -15.68 -0.42 22.58
C PRO A 161 -15.10 -1.52 23.48
N LEU A 162 -15.16 -1.30 24.78
CA LEU A 162 -14.63 -2.18 25.81
C LEU A 162 -15.78 -2.74 26.64
N LYS A 163 -16.08 -4.05 26.49
CA LYS A 163 -17.13 -4.70 27.27
C LYS A 163 -16.67 -4.87 28.72
N SER A 164 -17.60 -4.80 29.67
CA SER A 164 -17.30 -4.97 31.09
C SER A 164 -16.47 -6.24 31.35
N ARG A 165 -15.44 -6.12 32.20
CA ARG A 165 -14.41 -7.14 32.51
C ARG A 165 -13.41 -7.48 31.38
N GLN A 166 -13.43 -6.85 30.21
CA GLN A 166 -12.36 -7.03 29.22
C GLN A 166 -11.08 -6.28 29.63
N ASN A 167 -9.93 -6.93 29.45
CA ASN A 167 -8.62 -6.27 29.58
C ASN A 167 -8.38 -5.38 28.33
N PRO A 168 -8.05 -4.07 28.47
CA PRO A 168 -7.86 -3.17 27.33
C PRO A 168 -6.76 -3.59 26.36
N VAL A 169 -5.63 -4.09 26.87
CA VAL A 169 -4.50 -4.55 26.04
C VAL A 169 -4.91 -5.79 25.23
N HIS A 170 -5.63 -6.73 25.85
CA HIS A 170 -6.16 -7.89 25.13
C HIS A 170 -7.23 -7.49 24.10
N ARG A 171 -8.03 -6.45 24.35
CA ARG A 171 -9.01 -5.94 23.37
C ARG A 171 -8.33 -5.35 22.13
N ILE A 172 -7.28 -4.54 22.30
CA ILE A 172 -6.46 -4.01 21.19
C ILE A 172 -5.73 -5.14 20.48
N ALA A 173 -5.09 -6.05 21.22
CA ALA A 173 -4.34 -7.18 20.65
C ALA A 173 -5.24 -8.18 19.89
N ALA A 174 -6.54 -8.24 20.20
CA ALA A 174 -7.52 -8.99 19.42
C ALA A 174 -7.99 -8.22 18.17
N GLU A 175 -8.19 -6.90 18.24
CA GLU A 175 -8.56 -6.06 17.08
C GLU A 175 -7.41 -5.93 16.05
N HIS A 176 -6.17 -6.10 16.50
CA HIS A 176 -4.97 -6.03 15.66
C HIS A 176 -4.20 -7.35 15.63
N ALA A 177 -4.83 -8.44 16.06
CA ALA A 177 -4.42 -9.76 15.62
C ALA A 177 -4.57 -9.76 14.09
N PRO A 178 -3.52 -10.08 13.31
CA PRO A 178 -3.71 -10.22 11.87
C PRO A 178 -4.67 -11.38 11.66
N ASP A 179 -5.79 -11.13 10.96
CA ASP A 179 -6.66 -12.18 10.47
C ASP A 179 -5.81 -13.18 9.70
N ARG A 180 -5.66 -14.38 10.27
CA ARG A 180 -4.77 -15.41 9.74
C ARG A 180 -5.47 -16.12 8.58
N GLY A 181 -5.64 -15.38 7.49
CA GLY A 181 -6.06 -15.92 6.20
C GLY A 181 -5.24 -17.17 5.89
N THR A 182 -5.95 -18.27 5.67
CA THR A 182 -5.38 -19.61 5.44
C THR A 182 -5.07 -19.86 3.97
N GLY A 183 -5.56 -19.00 3.07
CA GLY A 183 -5.22 -19.02 1.65
C GLY A 183 -3.76 -18.64 1.41
N VAL A 184 -3.12 -19.36 0.50
CA VAL A 184 -1.75 -19.11 0.05
C VAL A 184 -1.80 -18.72 -1.41
N LEU A 185 -1.08 -17.66 -1.77
CA LEU A 185 -0.85 -17.28 -3.16
C LEU A 185 0.49 -17.84 -3.63
N ASP A 186 0.46 -18.76 -4.59
CA ASP A 186 1.63 -19.12 -5.37
C ASP A 186 1.74 -18.19 -6.59
N VAL A 187 2.97 -17.98 -7.06
CA VAL A 187 3.28 -17.29 -8.32
C VAL A 187 4.37 -18.09 -9.03
N ARG A 188 4.26 -18.24 -10.35
CA ARG A 188 5.29 -18.86 -11.19
C ARG A 188 5.49 -18.09 -12.48
N THR A 189 6.56 -18.44 -13.19
CA THR A 189 6.75 -18.09 -14.60
C THR A 189 6.84 -19.37 -15.42
N SER A 190 5.97 -19.51 -16.41
CA SER A 190 6.04 -20.53 -17.46
C SER A 190 6.66 -19.92 -18.72
N ARG A 191 7.28 -20.78 -19.54
CA ARG A 191 7.73 -20.38 -20.87
C ARG A 191 6.56 -20.47 -21.84
N ASP A 192 6.46 -19.50 -22.74
CA ASP A 192 5.68 -19.68 -23.96
C ASP A 192 6.48 -20.61 -24.91
N ASP A 193 5.96 -21.82 -25.14
CA ASP A 193 6.57 -22.83 -26.03
C ASP A 193 6.63 -22.40 -27.52
N SER A 194 6.13 -21.21 -27.86
CA SER A 194 6.07 -20.63 -29.21
C SER A 194 7.41 -20.06 -29.73
N SER A 195 8.48 -20.09 -28.93
CA SER A 195 9.78 -19.47 -29.24
C SER A 195 10.87 -20.45 -29.72
N ALA A 196 10.49 -21.66 -30.15
CA ALA A 196 11.41 -22.79 -30.32
C ALA A 196 12.19 -22.87 -31.67
N ASP A 197 11.90 -22.01 -32.65
CA ASP A 197 12.29 -22.23 -34.07
C ASP A 197 13.50 -21.44 -34.61
N ASP A 198 14.24 -20.66 -33.80
CA ASP A 198 15.52 -20.06 -34.23
C ASP A 198 16.75 -20.78 -33.65
N PRO A 199 17.49 -21.59 -34.44
CA PRO A 199 18.70 -22.28 -33.99
C PRO A 199 19.91 -21.34 -33.76
N CYS A 200 19.82 -20.06 -34.09
CA CYS A 200 20.86 -19.06 -33.83
C CYS A 200 20.66 -18.31 -32.51
N THR A 201 19.46 -18.34 -31.91
CA THR A 201 19.17 -17.69 -30.63
C THR A 201 19.40 -18.65 -29.48
N ALA A 202 20.36 -18.33 -28.59
CA ALA A 202 20.56 -19.07 -27.37
C ALA A 202 19.32 -18.95 -26.46
N SER A 203 18.73 -20.08 -26.06
CA SER A 203 17.54 -20.12 -25.23
C SER A 203 17.77 -19.37 -23.90
N PRO A 204 16.89 -18.45 -23.47
CA PRO A 204 17.06 -17.74 -22.21
C PRO A 204 17.13 -18.68 -21.00
N ASP A 205 18.15 -18.50 -20.15
CA ASP A 205 18.29 -19.23 -18.88
C ASP A 205 17.08 -19.02 -17.93
N ALA A 206 16.41 -17.88 -18.05
CA ALA A 206 15.19 -17.56 -17.32
C ALA A 206 13.93 -18.04 -18.06
N SER A 207 12.92 -18.51 -17.33
CA SER A 207 11.58 -18.78 -17.85
C SER A 207 10.76 -17.52 -18.17
N TYR A 208 11.29 -16.33 -17.86
CA TYR A 208 10.63 -15.05 -18.05
C TYR A 208 11.48 -14.15 -18.95
N THR A 209 10.85 -13.59 -19.98
CA THR A 209 11.48 -12.77 -21.03
C THR A 209 10.97 -11.33 -21.07
N GLY A 210 10.07 -10.95 -20.16
CA GLY A 210 9.54 -9.59 -20.04
C GLY A 210 10.49 -8.63 -19.30
N GLU A 211 10.07 -7.36 -19.22
CA GLU A 211 10.75 -6.31 -18.47
C GLU A 211 10.78 -6.61 -16.95
N ASN A 212 11.77 -6.07 -16.22
CA ASN A 212 11.86 -6.24 -14.77
C ASN A 212 10.84 -5.36 -14.01
N GLN A 213 9.55 -5.68 -14.19
CA GLN A 213 8.39 -5.10 -13.51
C GLN A 213 8.02 -5.96 -12.30
N LEU A 214 7.23 -5.42 -11.36
CA LEU A 214 7.01 -6.07 -10.06
C LEU A 214 5.51 -6.10 -9.66
N TYR A 215 4.95 -7.29 -9.51
CA TYR A 215 3.49 -7.53 -9.58
C TYR A 215 2.79 -7.58 -8.19
N ARG A 216 1.44 -7.62 -8.14
CA ARG A 216 0.58 -8.01 -6.97
C ARG A 216 -0.69 -8.65 -7.46
N VAL A 217 -1.19 -9.48 -6.56
CA VAL A 217 -2.57 -9.90 -6.47
C VAL A 217 -3.20 -9.22 -5.25
N GLU A 218 -4.29 -8.45 -5.43
CA GLU A 218 -4.98 -7.80 -4.32
C GLU A 218 -6.43 -8.18 -4.20
N ILE A 219 -6.74 -8.74 -3.05
CA ILE A 219 -8.09 -8.98 -2.56
C ILE A 219 -8.83 -7.64 -2.43
N ARG A 220 -9.86 -7.45 -3.25
CA ARG A 220 -10.78 -6.31 -3.25
C ARG A 220 -11.96 -6.56 -2.32
N ARG A 221 -12.50 -7.78 -2.38
CA ARG A 221 -13.48 -8.34 -1.45
C ARG A 221 -12.89 -9.58 -0.81
N GLY A 222 -12.72 -9.57 0.52
CA GLY A 222 -12.32 -10.73 1.30
C GLY A 222 -13.46 -11.72 1.52
N GLY A 223 -13.10 -12.96 1.87
CA GLY A 223 -13.99 -14.11 2.04
C GLY A 223 -13.28 -15.39 1.63
N THR A 224 -13.98 -16.52 1.57
CA THR A 224 -13.57 -17.67 0.75
C THR A 224 -13.90 -17.41 -0.72
N ALA A 225 -13.36 -18.20 -1.66
CA ALA A 225 -13.82 -18.16 -3.05
C ALA A 225 -15.35 -18.37 -3.17
N ALA A 226 -15.94 -19.23 -2.34
CA ALA A 226 -17.38 -19.50 -2.32
C ALA A 226 -18.22 -18.31 -1.80
N ASP A 227 -17.65 -17.44 -0.96
CA ASP A 227 -18.32 -16.21 -0.48
C ASP A 227 -18.25 -15.06 -1.51
N GLY A 228 -17.78 -15.33 -2.73
CA GLY A 228 -17.57 -14.32 -3.76
C GLY A 228 -16.42 -13.38 -3.46
N ALA A 229 -15.29 -13.88 -2.95
CA ALA A 229 -14.08 -13.10 -2.82
C ALA A 229 -13.51 -12.71 -4.19
N THR A 230 -13.02 -11.47 -4.35
CA THR A 230 -12.59 -10.90 -5.64
C THR A 230 -11.25 -10.17 -5.52
N PHE A 231 -10.53 -9.99 -6.64
CA PHE A 231 -9.19 -9.40 -6.67
C PHE A 231 -8.83 -8.63 -7.97
N ALA A 232 -7.76 -7.81 -7.96
CA ALA A 232 -7.45 -6.84 -9.03
C ALA A 232 -5.94 -6.58 -9.35
N TRP A 233 -5.69 -5.74 -10.38
CA TRP A 233 -4.39 -5.42 -11.06
C TRP A 233 -4.08 -3.85 -11.06
N SER A 234 -2.95 -3.12 -11.37
CA SER A 234 -1.78 -3.23 -12.31
C SER A 234 -0.23 -3.16 -12.09
N ARG A 235 0.55 -3.58 -13.12
CA ARG A 235 1.99 -4.01 -13.14
C ARG A 235 2.97 -3.05 -12.50
N ASP A 236 2.67 -1.76 -12.57
CA ASP A 236 3.57 -0.67 -12.20
C ASP A 236 3.43 -0.28 -10.73
N ASN A 237 3.15 -1.23 -9.84
CA ASN A 237 2.83 -1.00 -8.43
C ASN A 237 1.48 -0.30 -8.14
N GLY A 238 1.09 0.67 -8.96
CA GLY A 238 0.29 1.79 -8.46
C GLY A 238 0.85 3.15 -8.89
N SER A 239 1.99 3.18 -9.60
CA SER A 239 2.80 4.38 -9.83
C SER A 239 2.17 5.42 -10.74
N VAL A 240 1.46 4.93 -11.75
CA VAL A 240 0.79 5.71 -12.78
C VAL A 240 -0.46 6.36 -12.19
N ILE A 241 -0.26 7.35 -11.32
CA ILE A 241 -1.33 8.13 -10.71
C ILE A 241 -1.59 9.37 -11.58
N HIS A 242 -2.81 9.50 -12.10
CA HIS A 242 -3.26 10.62 -12.90
C HIS A 242 -4.16 11.55 -12.06
N PRO A 243 -3.76 12.81 -11.78
CA PRO A 243 -4.62 13.75 -11.08
C PRO A 243 -5.80 14.18 -11.95
N VAL A 244 -7.04 14.05 -11.45
CA VAL A 244 -8.25 14.41 -12.19
C VAL A 244 -9.15 15.39 -11.45
N ARG A 245 -10.12 15.96 -12.19
CA ARG A 245 -11.23 16.74 -11.65
C ARG A 245 -12.55 16.22 -12.21
N PRO A 246 -13.59 16.02 -11.38
CA PRO A 246 -14.90 15.62 -11.87
C PRO A 246 -15.55 16.72 -12.72
N LEU A 247 -16.10 16.32 -13.86
CA LEU A 247 -17.00 17.15 -14.68
C LEU A 247 -18.49 16.82 -14.43
N GLY A 248 -18.77 15.75 -13.69
CA GLY A 248 -20.10 15.27 -13.35
C GLY A 248 -20.47 13.97 -14.07
N GLY A 249 -21.26 13.12 -13.40
CA GLY A 249 -21.59 11.78 -13.88
C GLY A 249 -20.32 10.95 -14.10
N THR A 250 -20.20 10.36 -15.29
CA THR A 250 -19.07 9.51 -15.69
C THR A 250 -17.82 10.27 -16.17
N LYS A 251 -17.85 11.61 -16.25
CA LYS A 251 -16.80 12.39 -16.90
C LYS A 251 -15.77 12.94 -15.91
N MET A 252 -14.51 12.63 -16.17
CA MET A 252 -13.33 13.12 -15.45
C MET A 252 -12.41 13.89 -16.39
N ARG A 253 -11.77 14.96 -15.92
CA ARG A 253 -10.76 15.69 -16.69
C ARG A 253 -9.39 15.53 -16.05
N LEU A 254 -8.39 15.06 -16.82
CA LEU A 254 -7.01 15.02 -16.37
C LEU A 254 -6.48 16.45 -16.19
N THR A 255 -5.72 16.72 -15.12
CA THR A 255 -5.08 18.03 -14.93
C THR A 255 -3.67 18.12 -15.54
N SER A 256 -3.09 16.98 -15.91
CA SER A 256 -1.83 16.81 -16.62
C SER A 256 -2.00 15.73 -17.70
N PRO A 257 -1.28 15.79 -18.84
CA PRO A 257 -1.21 14.68 -19.77
C PRO A 257 -0.42 13.51 -19.18
N ALA A 258 -0.50 12.33 -19.81
CA ALA A 258 0.40 11.22 -19.52
C ALA A 258 1.85 11.59 -19.88
N ARG A 259 2.82 11.01 -19.13
CA ARG A 259 4.26 11.30 -19.30
C ARG A 259 4.82 10.66 -20.58
N ASP A 260 4.35 9.46 -20.89
CA ASP A 260 4.75 8.63 -22.03
C ASP A 260 3.59 7.69 -22.44
N ARG A 261 3.85 6.76 -23.37
CA ARG A 261 2.84 5.80 -23.84
C ARG A 261 2.61 4.61 -22.90
N HIS A 262 3.56 4.27 -22.03
CA HIS A 262 3.41 3.15 -21.07
C HIS A 262 2.52 3.58 -19.90
N THR A 263 2.64 4.84 -19.51
CA THR A 263 1.87 5.50 -18.44
C THR A 263 0.53 6.10 -18.94
N ALA A 264 0.20 5.94 -20.22
CA ALA A 264 -1.04 6.45 -20.79
C ALA A 264 -2.29 5.70 -20.30
N LEU A 265 -3.40 6.43 -20.20
CA LEU A 265 -4.72 5.83 -20.13
C LEU A 265 -5.21 5.57 -21.56
N GLU A 266 -5.87 4.44 -21.78
CA GLU A 266 -6.44 4.04 -23.07
C GLU A 266 -7.86 3.49 -22.85
N PRO A 267 -8.79 3.60 -23.83
CA PRO A 267 -10.09 2.96 -23.76
C PRO A 267 -9.99 1.44 -23.52
N GLY A 268 -10.83 0.92 -22.63
CA GLY A 268 -10.79 -0.47 -22.17
C GLY A 268 -9.91 -0.70 -20.93
N HIS A 269 -9.04 0.24 -20.55
CA HIS A 269 -8.40 0.22 -19.24
C HIS A 269 -9.43 0.44 -18.13
N TRP A 270 -9.26 -0.25 -17.01
CA TRP A 270 -10.01 -0.07 -15.76
C TRP A 270 -9.20 0.78 -14.80
N VAL A 271 -9.85 1.69 -14.09
CA VAL A 271 -9.25 2.53 -13.06
C VAL A 271 -10.10 2.46 -11.80
N GLU A 272 -9.46 2.49 -10.64
CA GLU A 272 -10.15 2.88 -9.39
C GLU A 272 -10.33 4.41 -9.41
N VAL A 273 -11.07 4.98 -8.47
CA VAL A 273 -10.97 6.43 -8.21
C VAL A 273 -10.80 6.63 -6.72
N VAL A 274 -9.74 7.35 -6.33
CA VAL A 274 -9.31 7.47 -4.94
C VAL A 274 -9.06 8.93 -4.58
N ASP A 275 -9.05 9.21 -3.29
CA ASP A 275 -8.56 10.45 -2.70
C ASP A 275 -7.73 10.12 -1.45
N ASP A 276 -7.24 11.14 -0.73
CA ASP A 276 -6.53 10.94 0.54
C ASP A 276 -7.35 10.10 1.52
N ALA A 277 -8.64 10.40 1.67
CA ALA A 277 -9.52 9.81 2.66
C ALA A 277 -9.76 8.33 2.35
N ILE A 278 -10.11 8.00 1.11
CA ILE A 278 -10.26 6.63 0.62
C ILE A 278 -8.97 5.83 0.89
N SER A 279 -7.82 6.39 0.53
CA SER A 279 -6.51 5.73 0.68
C SER A 279 -6.13 5.51 2.14
N LEU A 280 -6.24 6.55 2.98
CA LEU A 280 -5.89 6.50 4.40
C LEU A 280 -6.88 5.68 5.25
N ARG A 281 -8.18 5.71 4.93
CA ARG A 281 -9.17 4.89 5.64
C ARG A 281 -8.94 3.41 5.40
N ARG A 282 -8.50 3.05 4.18
CA ARG A 282 -8.04 1.69 3.85
C ARG A 282 -6.79 1.28 4.63
N ASP A 283 -5.80 2.17 4.75
CA ASP A 283 -4.62 1.97 5.61
C ASP A 283 -4.96 1.83 7.11
N LEU A 284 -5.97 2.58 7.55
CA LEU A 284 -6.52 2.52 8.89
C LEU A 284 -7.20 1.19 9.21
N GLY A 285 -7.52 0.37 8.21
CA GLY A 285 -8.27 -0.87 8.41
C GLY A 285 -9.72 -0.59 8.82
N LEU A 286 -10.26 0.55 8.39
CA LEU A 286 -11.67 0.87 8.55
C LEU A 286 -12.53 -0.05 7.66
N PRO A 287 -13.79 -0.32 8.03
CA PRO A 287 -14.71 -1.14 7.26
C PRO A 287 -15.27 -0.41 6.03
N ALA A 288 -14.37 0.10 5.18
CA ALA A 288 -14.67 0.46 3.81
C ALA A 288 -14.21 -0.70 2.91
N GLY A 289 -15.13 -1.25 2.09
CA GLY A 289 -14.71 -2.09 0.97
C GLY A 289 -13.79 -1.31 0.04
N ALA A 290 -12.90 -1.99 -0.69
CA ALA A 290 -12.15 -1.31 -1.74
C ALA A 290 -13.16 -0.68 -2.73
N PRO A 291 -13.00 0.60 -3.11
CA PRO A 291 -13.97 1.27 -3.99
C PRO A 291 -14.08 0.55 -5.33
N PRO A 292 -15.20 0.74 -6.07
CA PRO A 292 -15.42 0.06 -7.34
C PRO A 292 -14.36 0.39 -8.38
N LEU A 293 -14.23 -0.50 -9.37
CA LEU A 293 -13.41 -0.30 -10.54
C LEU A 293 -14.28 0.18 -11.71
N HIS A 294 -13.76 1.15 -12.45
CA HIS A 294 -14.43 1.86 -13.52
C HIS A 294 -13.67 1.63 -14.81
N ARG A 295 -14.28 0.96 -15.80
CA ARG A 295 -13.71 0.91 -17.15
C ARG A 295 -13.74 2.31 -17.77
N ILE A 296 -12.68 2.69 -18.44
CA ILE A 296 -12.64 3.82 -19.36
C ILE A 296 -13.29 3.37 -20.67
N ASP A 297 -14.37 4.01 -21.06
CA ASP A 297 -15.06 3.73 -22.32
C ASP A 297 -14.53 4.58 -23.48
N ASP A 298 -14.06 5.80 -23.18
CA ASP A 298 -13.51 6.74 -24.18
C ASP A 298 -12.58 7.77 -23.53
N ILE A 299 -11.68 8.37 -24.32
CA ILE A 299 -10.79 9.46 -23.91
C ILE A 299 -10.69 10.49 -25.04
N ASP A 300 -11.13 11.71 -24.75
CA ASP A 300 -10.92 12.89 -25.60
C ASP A 300 -9.51 13.48 -25.31
N PRO A 301 -8.56 13.40 -26.28
CA PRO A 301 -7.19 13.88 -26.08
C PRO A 301 -7.07 15.41 -26.17
N ASP A 302 -7.99 16.10 -26.85
CA ASP A 302 -7.96 17.54 -27.05
C ASP A 302 -8.43 18.29 -25.80
N THR A 303 -9.46 17.77 -25.12
CA THR A 303 -9.94 18.34 -23.84
C THR A 303 -9.30 17.70 -22.60
N LEU A 304 -8.61 16.56 -22.76
CA LEU A 304 -8.15 15.64 -21.71
C LEU A 304 -9.30 15.09 -20.84
N THR A 305 -10.42 14.73 -21.47
CA THR A 305 -11.60 14.18 -20.79
C THR A 305 -11.66 12.65 -20.90
N VAL A 306 -11.59 11.96 -19.77
CA VAL A 306 -11.83 10.52 -19.62
C VAL A 306 -13.32 10.28 -19.35
N ILE A 307 -13.91 9.33 -20.07
CA ILE A 307 -15.30 8.90 -19.89
C ILE A 307 -15.31 7.49 -19.30
N LEU A 308 -15.93 7.33 -18.12
CA LEU A 308 -16.04 6.06 -17.41
C LEU A 308 -17.35 5.32 -17.75
N ALA A 309 -17.35 3.99 -17.68
CA ALA A 309 -18.53 3.16 -17.88
C ALA A 309 -19.60 3.32 -16.78
N THR A 310 -19.18 3.73 -15.57
CA THR A 310 -20.02 3.87 -14.38
C THR A 310 -19.64 5.13 -13.62
N THR A 311 -20.63 5.84 -13.05
CA THR A 311 -20.40 7.04 -12.24
C THR A 311 -19.65 6.67 -10.95
N PRO A 312 -18.48 7.24 -10.67
CA PRO A 312 -17.78 7.01 -9.42
C PRO A 312 -18.38 7.79 -8.25
N THR A 313 -18.33 7.20 -7.05
CA THR A 313 -18.78 7.80 -5.79
C THR A 313 -17.63 8.53 -5.10
N HIS A 314 -17.85 9.79 -4.72
CA HIS A 314 -16.84 10.63 -4.08
C HIS A 314 -17.37 11.24 -2.78
N PRO A 315 -16.72 10.97 -1.63
CA PRO A 315 -17.11 11.55 -0.34
C PRO A 315 -16.40 12.88 -0.04
N SER A 316 -15.37 13.27 -0.82
CA SER A 316 -14.44 14.36 -0.50
C SER A 316 -14.50 15.52 -1.49
N PRO A 317 -14.29 16.78 -1.05
CA PRO A 317 -14.13 17.94 -1.93
C PRO A 317 -12.69 18.13 -2.47
N ARG A 318 -11.69 17.32 -2.06
CA ARG A 318 -10.35 17.35 -2.68
C ARG A 318 -10.43 16.70 -4.08
N PRO A 319 -9.73 17.22 -5.12
CA PRO A 319 -9.67 16.55 -6.42
C PRO A 319 -9.13 15.11 -6.28
N PRO A 320 -9.88 14.08 -6.73
CA PRO A 320 -9.42 12.70 -6.65
C PRO A 320 -8.40 12.42 -7.76
N PRO A 321 -7.31 11.69 -7.49
CA PRO A 321 -6.57 10.98 -8.54
C PRO A 321 -7.27 9.70 -9.04
N LEU A 322 -6.99 9.35 -10.29
CA LEU A 322 -7.06 7.97 -10.79
C LEU A 322 -5.71 7.29 -10.47
N PRO A 323 -5.68 6.13 -9.78
CA PRO A 323 -4.51 5.26 -9.77
C PRO A 323 -4.46 4.46 -11.10
N PRO A 324 -3.46 3.58 -11.31
CA PRO A 324 -3.10 3.08 -12.64
C PRO A 324 -4.17 2.32 -13.41
N PRO A 325 -4.02 2.25 -14.75
CA PRO A 325 -4.83 1.37 -15.59
C PRO A 325 -4.58 -0.11 -15.27
N LEU A 326 -5.61 -0.80 -14.82
CA LEU A 326 -5.74 -2.24 -14.97
C LEU A 326 -6.20 -2.54 -16.41
N GLY A 327 -5.62 -3.53 -17.08
CA GLY A 327 -5.91 -3.79 -18.49
C GLY A 327 -7.22 -4.59 -18.73
N PRO A 328 -7.34 -5.25 -19.90
CA PRO A 328 -8.58 -5.87 -20.37
C PRO A 328 -8.80 -7.34 -19.94
N HIS A 329 -9.85 -7.62 -19.15
CA HIS A 329 -10.37 -8.99 -18.90
C HIS A 329 -11.86 -9.16 -19.11
N PRO A 330 -12.31 -10.42 -19.34
CA PRO A 330 -13.67 -10.80 -18.98
C PRO A 330 -13.87 -10.55 -17.48
N LEU A 331 -14.68 -9.54 -17.17
CA LEU A 331 -14.96 -9.07 -15.83
C LEU A 331 -16.46 -9.05 -15.61
N ASP A 332 -16.88 -9.52 -14.44
CA ASP A 332 -18.26 -9.46 -14.01
C ASP A 332 -18.58 -8.05 -13.49
N THR A 333 -19.65 -7.46 -14.03
CA THR A 333 -20.15 -6.14 -13.60
C THR A 333 -20.72 -6.17 -12.18
N ASP A 334 -21.30 -7.29 -11.77
CA ASP A 334 -21.93 -7.44 -10.46
C ASP A 334 -20.86 -7.56 -9.34
N SER A 335 -19.64 -7.94 -9.72
CA SER A 335 -18.44 -7.96 -8.88
C SER A 335 -17.72 -6.60 -8.79
N GLY A 336 -18.32 -5.51 -9.30
CA GLY A 336 -17.78 -4.14 -9.19
C GLY A 336 -16.48 -3.91 -9.96
N GLY A 337 -16.26 -4.67 -11.05
CA GLY A 337 -15.05 -4.62 -11.87
C GLY A 337 -13.84 -5.34 -11.27
N ALA A 338 -14.01 -6.10 -10.18
CA ALA A 338 -12.98 -6.98 -9.62
C ALA A 338 -13.17 -8.43 -10.07
N ILE A 339 -12.07 -9.17 -10.24
CA ILE A 339 -12.07 -10.52 -10.82
C ILE A 339 -12.35 -11.55 -9.71
N PRO A 340 -13.29 -12.50 -9.86
CA PRO A 340 -13.56 -13.50 -8.82
C PRO A 340 -12.36 -14.43 -8.57
N ILE A 341 -12.13 -14.79 -7.30
CA ILE A 341 -11.10 -15.75 -6.91
C ILE A 341 -11.59 -17.17 -7.22
N THR A 342 -10.77 -17.94 -7.92
CA THR A 342 -10.96 -19.38 -8.11
C THR A 342 -9.79 -20.12 -7.45
N GLU A 343 -10.08 -20.97 -6.47
CA GLU A 343 -9.08 -21.80 -5.78
C GLU A 343 -8.79 -23.08 -6.60
N GLY A 344 -7.51 -23.44 -6.76
CA GLY A 344 -7.07 -24.67 -7.45
C GLY A 344 -6.49 -24.56 -8.87
N PRO A 345 -7.00 -23.76 -9.82
CA PRO A 345 -6.39 -23.61 -11.13
C PRO A 345 -5.25 -22.57 -11.12
N TRP A 346 -4.28 -22.73 -12.02
CA TRP A 346 -3.38 -21.64 -12.34
C TRP A 346 -4.13 -20.60 -13.18
N ILE A 347 -4.06 -19.37 -12.73
CA ILE A 347 -4.63 -18.19 -13.34
C ILE A 347 -3.45 -17.46 -14.01
N PRO A 348 -3.36 -17.39 -15.35
CA PRO A 348 -2.33 -16.60 -16.02
C PRO A 348 -2.43 -15.11 -15.67
N LEU A 349 -1.33 -14.38 -15.96
CA LEU A 349 -1.26 -12.92 -15.86
C LEU A 349 -0.95 -12.20 -17.18
N GLU A 350 0.25 -12.44 -17.71
CA GLU A 350 0.78 -12.00 -19.01
C GLU A 350 2.26 -12.39 -19.08
N HIS A 351 2.86 -12.41 -20.27
CA HIS A 351 4.30 -12.65 -20.48
C HIS A 351 4.83 -13.88 -19.69
N GLY A 352 4.08 -14.98 -19.69
CA GLY A 352 4.40 -16.21 -18.96
C GLY A 352 4.23 -16.17 -17.43
N ILE A 353 3.84 -15.05 -16.81
CA ILE A 353 3.56 -15.00 -15.37
C ILE A 353 2.20 -15.64 -15.10
N GLU A 354 2.11 -16.49 -14.07
CA GLU A 354 0.85 -17.10 -13.60
C GLU A 354 0.79 -17.11 -12.06
N ILE A 355 -0.41 -17.14 -11.50
CA ILE A 355 -0.68 -17.22 -10.06
C ILE A 355 -1.61 -18.37 -9.72
N HIS A 356 -1.65 -18.78 -8.46
CA HIS A 356 -2.57 -19.81 -7.99
C HIS A 356 -2.98 -19.55 -6.54
N PHE A 357 -4.28 -19.64 -6.25
CA PHE A 357 -4.81 -19.58 -4.89
C PHE A 357 -4.98 -20.99 -4.35
N GLN A 358 -4.17 -21.35 -3.35
CA GLN A 358 -4.34 -22.62 -2.64
C GLN A 358 -5.58 -22.54 -1.73
N PRO A 359 -6.45 -23.57 -1.75
CA PRO A 359 -7.50 -23.69 -0.74
C PRO A 359 -6.90 -23.90 0.66
N PRO A 360 -7.63 -23.57 1.75
CA PRO A 360 -7.18 -23.73 3.12
C PRO A 360 -6.69 -25.16 3.43
N ARG A 361 -5.40 -25.32 3.75
CA ARG A 361 -4.83 -26.62 4.12
C ARG A 361 -5.39 -27.09 5.48
N HIS A 362 -6.29 -28.07 5.45
CA HIS A 362 -6.83 -28.71 6.64
C HIS A 362 -5.72 -29.18 7.61
N GLY A 363 -5.73 -28.63 8.83
CA GLY A 363 -4.89 -29.08 9.95
C GLY A 363 -3.46 -28.52 10.03
N SER A 364 -2.96 -27.79 9.04
CA SER A 364 -1.59 -27.24 9.10
C SER A 364 -1.50 -25.93 9.88
N ARG A 365 -0.56 -25.85 10.84
CA ARG A 365 -0.23 -24.62 11.60
C ARG A 365 0.33 -23.56 10.63
N PRO A 366 -0.16 -22.31 10.61
CA PRO A 366 0.14 -21.37 9.53
C PRO A 366 1.60 -20.90 9.51
N THR A 367 2.13 -20.79 8.29
CA THR A 367 3.37 -20.09 7.92
C THR A 367 3.03 -18.94 6.97
N SER A 368 3.71 -17.80 7.12
CA SER A 368 3.25 -16.50 6.61
C SER A 368 3.80 -16.13 5.23
N THR A 369 2.91 -15.52 4.43
CA THR A 369 3.20 -14.52 3.38
C THR A 369 4.21 -14.90 2.29
N ALA A 370 3.69 -15.22 1.10
CA ALA A 370 4.47 -15.19 -0.13
C ALA A 370 4.57 -13.75 -0.68
N ALA A 371 5.75 -13.39 -1.20
CA ALA A 371 5.95 -12.24 -2.08
C ALA A 371 6.86 -12.70 -3.22
N ALA A 372 6.40 -12.55 -4.46
CA ALA A 372 7.17 -12.94 -5.63
C ALA A 372 8.00 -11.76 -6.14
N THR A 373 9.20 -12.06 -6.64
CA THR A 373 10.03 -11.13 -7.42
C THR A 373 10.66 -11.94 -8.54
N THR A 374 10.65 -11.39 -9.74
CA THR A 374 11.23 -11.95 -10.95
C THR A 374 12.76 -11.93 -10.84
N GLY A 375 13.34 -13.06 -10.41
CA GLY A 375 14.79 -13.24 -10.27
C GLY A 375 15.16 -14.68 -9.91
N PRO A 376 16.42 -15.10 -10.13
CA PRO A 376 16.85 -16.47 -9.88
C PRO A 376 16.85 -16.80 -8.38
N SER A 377 16.12 -17.85 -8.01
CA SER A 377 16.00 -18.32 -6.61
C SER A 377 17.33 -18.83 -6.05
N PRO A 378 17.72 -18.47 -4.81
CA PRO A 378 18.79 -19.15 -4.11
C PRO A 378 18.39 -20.60 -3.73
N PRO A 379 19.35 -21.53 -3.58
CA PRO A 379 19.06 -22.92 -3.25
C PRO A 379 18.40 -23.06 -1.86
N ALA A 380 17.46 -24.00 -1.75
CA ALA A 380 16.60 -24.13 -0.57
C ALA A 380 17.33 -24.70 0.66
N GLY A 381 17.16 -24.05 1.82
CA GLY A 381 17.69 -24.53 3.09
C GLY A 381 17.11 -23.84 4.32
N LEU A 382 16.57 -24.67 5.23
CA LEU A 382 16.27 -24.40 6.65
C LEU A 382 15.18 -23.36 7.01
N SER A 383 14.26 -23.79 7.88
CA SER A 383 13.18 -22.95 8.41
C SER A 383 13.49 -22.40 9.81
N ALA A 384 12.96 -21.21 10.10
CA ALA A 384 12.84 -20.66 11.45
C ALA A 384 11.52 -19.85 11.57
N ARG A 385 11.08 -19.56 12.81
CA ARG A 385 9.83 -18.81 13.10
C ARG A 385 10.12 -17.40 13.63
N PRO A 386 9.19 -16.43 13.48
CA PRO A 386 9.49 -15.01 13.67
C PRO A 386 9.19 -14.45 15.08
N SER A 387 10.11 -13.59 15.57
CA SER A 387 9.93 -12.58 16.63
C SER A 387 11.17 -11.68 16.71
N GLY A 388 11.12 -10.34 16.78
CA GLY A 388 9.97 -9.44 16.60
C GLY A 388 10.22 -8.00 17.09
N ARG A 389 10.46 -7.05 16.16
CA ARG A 389 10.57 -5.57 16.37
C ARG A 389 11.84 -5.14 17.16
N ILE A 390 12.31 -3.88 17.23
CA ILE A 390 11.59 -2.59 17.42
C ILE A 390 12.15 -1.37 16.58
N ARG A 391 11.78 -0.08 16.82
CA ARG A 391 11.95 1.13 15.92
C ARG A 391 12.34 2.44 16.71
N VAL A 392 12.78 3.67 16.29
CA VAL A 392 13.49 4.44 15.20
C VAL A 392 14.13 5.74 15.79
N GLY A 393 15.13 6.39 15.14
CA GLY A 393 15.28 7.86 15.25
C GLY A 393 16.44 8.57 14.49
N VAL A 394 16.48 9.90 14.26
CA VAL A 394 15.39 10.91 14.08
C VAL A 394 15.84 12.35 13.69
N GLY A 395 14.98 13.11 12.98
CA GLY A 395 14.90 14.59 12.98
C GLY A 395 15.46 15.36 11.75
N ARG A 396 14.96 16.56 11.36
CA ARG A 396 13.65 17.22 11.64
C ARG A 396 13.34 18.35 10.61
N MET A 397 12.12 18.42 10.11
CA MET A 397 11.48 19.55 9.39
C MET A 397 10.03 19.70 9.92
N GLY A 398 9.27 20.78 9.76
CA GLY A 398 8.85 21.43 8.50
C GLY A 398 7.61 20.71 7.98
N CYS A 399 6.41 21.31 8.12
CA CYS A 399 5.13 20.60 8.01
C CYS A 399 4.66 20.34 6.56
N GLY A 400 4.38 19.08 6.21
CA GLY A 400 3.74 18.61 4.95
C GLY A 400 3.72 17.06 4.90
N ILE A 401 2.55 16.42 4.74
CA ILE A 401 2.25 15.04 5.25
C ILE A 401 1.10 14.39 4.42
N THR A 402 0.94 13.08 4.05
CA THR A 402 1.67 11.78 4.23
C THR A 402 1.59 10.86 2.95
N TRP A 403 1.93 9.54 3.02
CA TRP A 403 2.44 8.60 1.98
C TRP A 403 1.36 7.56 1.16
N ARG A 404 1.04 6.19 0.88
CA ARG A 404 1.13 4.65 1.31
C ARG A 404 1.37 3.43 0.28
N ARG A 405 1.82 2.23 0.77
CA ARG A 405 2.08 0.86 0.16
C ARG A 405 0.85 -0.10 0.17
N TRP A 406 0.53 -0.94 -0.84
CA TRP A 406 1.25 -1.68 -1.94
C TRP A 406 0.62 -1.47 -3.35
N ARG A 407 1.27 -1.60 -4.54
CA ARG A 407 1.81 -2.66 -5.48
C ARG A 407 0.76 -3.57 -6.16
N TRP A 408 0.60 -3.76 -7.54
CA TRP A 408 -0.21 -4.73 -8.48
C TRP A 408 0.57 -5.27 -9.79
N TRP A 409 0.24 -6.09 -10.89
CA TRP A 409 -0.91 -6.63 -11.79
C TRP A 409 -1.27 -8.19 -11.67
N ARG A 410 -2.39 -8.69 -12.31
CA ARG A 410 -2.86 -10.08 -12.74
C ARG A 410 -3.72 -9.98 -14.02
N GLY A 411 -3.47 -10.72 -15.11
CA GLY A 411 -4.44 -10.87 -16.23
C GLY A 411 -4.67 -12.13 -17.11
N ALA A 412 -5.85 -12.20 -17.73
CA ALA A 412 -6.29 -13.02 -18.89
C ALA A 412 -5.79 -14.49 -18.99
N ARG A 413 -6.64 -15.49 -18.78
CA ARG A 413 -7.98 -15.58 -19.38
C ARG A 413 -9.10 -15.47 -18.34
#